data_AF-A0A9Y4NTB3-F1
#
_entry.id   AF-A0A9Y4NTB3-F1
#
_cell.length_a   1.000
_cell.length_b   1.000
_cell.length_c   1.000
_cell.angle_alpha   90.00
_cell.angle_beta   90.00
_cell.angle_gamma   90.00
#
_symmetry.space_group_name_H-M   'P 1'
#
loop_
_entity.id
_entity.type
_entity.pdbx_description
1 polymer ?
#
loop_
_entity_poly.entity_id
_entity_poly.type
_entity_poly.pdbx_seq_one_letter_code
_entity_poly.pdbx_strand_id
1 'polypeptide(L)'
;MCCSRFRASPGRHCCGAEVYRPHEEICCGGHRYPKREDLVCCGVKAYNVKDPKMKCCAGTLYDLTHLGTHGRDAKCCGSVLQNPQNQDVCCSSEDEAVLYSRNEGFGCCGHLYFSSSLWSCCAGMLRPRHKQQSEMNECSLLSVNNMNDEELCQQIYIGIVESVSLNSILFTNVLKLKGRRGKVQPVAVPRMLTTPNRCNTTKLTVGKFYFFDDVGVFADFNHDTELQALFFLFIKCSP
;
A
#
# COMPACT_ATOMS: atom_id res chain seq x y z
N MET A 1 23.67 -9.69 -12.88
CA MET A 1 24.85 -10.12 -13.67
C MET A 1 24.43 -10.46 -15.12
N CYS A 2 24.08 -9.44 -15.91
CA CYS A 2 23.88 -9.56 -17.37
C CYS A 2 24.73 -8.52 -18.11
N CYS A 3 24.94 -7.34 -17.50
CA CYS A 3 25.76 -6.24 -18.02
C CYS A 3 27.27 -6.56 -18.19
N SER A 4 27.78 -7.64 -17.60
CA SER A 4 29.19 -8.04 -17.78
C SER A 4 29.42 -9.02 -18.94
N ARG A 5 28.37 -9.69 -19.44
CA ARG A 5 28.48 -10.69 -20.51
C ARG A 5 27.92 -10.23 -21.85
N PHE A 6 26.97 -9.30 -21.85
CA PHE A 6 26.36 -8.79 -23.08
C PHE A 6 26.71 -7.31 -23.28
N ARG A 7 27.51 -7.00 -24.31
CA ARG A 7 27.50 -5.67 -24.92
C ARG A 7 26.16 -5.53 -25.63
N ALA A 8 25.15 -5.04 -24.91
CA ALA A 8 23.80 -4.97 -25.44
C ALA A 8 23.79 -4.11 -26.70
N SER A 9 23.36 -4.69 -27.82
CA SER A 9 23.15 -3.96 -29.07
C SER A 9 22.16 -2.82 -28.86
N PRO A 10 22.17 -1.76 -29.70
CA PRO A 10 21.19 -0.67 -29.60
C PRO A 10 19.75 -1.20 -29.49
N GLY A 11 18.98 -0.66 -28.55
CA GLY A 11 17.59 -1.07 -28.28
C GLY A 11 17.42 -2.39 -27.52
N ARG A 12 18.51 -3.02 -27.08
CA ARG A 12 18.49 -4.21 -26.21
C ARG A 12 18.95 -3.84 -24.81
N HIS A 13 18.23 -4.31 -23.80
CA HIS A 13 18.49 -4.01 -22.40
C HIS A 13 18.49 -5.29 -21.57
N CYS A 14 19.01 -5.23 -20.34
CA CYS A 14 19.07 -6.40 -19.46
C CYS A 14 17.83 -6.50 -18.58
N CYS A 15 17.29 -7.70 -18.46
CA CYS A 15 16.28 -8.06 -17.47
C CYS A 15 16.78 -9.29 -16.71
N GLY A 16 17.27 -9.10 -15.49
CA GLY A 16 17.86 -10.18 -14.70
C GLY A 16 19.11 -10.77 -15.37
N ALA A 17 19.00 -12.01 -15.88
CA ALA A 17 20.03 -12.72 -16.62
C ALA A 17 19.80 -12.74 -18.14
N GLU A 18 18.67 -12.19 -18.61
CA GLU A 18 18.26 -12.20 -20.01
C GLU A 18 18.35 -10.80 -20.63
N VAL A 19 18.30 -10.76 -21.97
CA VAL A 19 18.20 -9.52 -22.75
C VAL A 19 16.77 -9.36 -23.25
N TYR A 20 16.22 -8.16 -23.13
CA TYR A 20 14.86 -7.82 -23.57
C TYR A 20 14.84 -6.55 -24.43
N ARG A 21 13.76 -6.34 -25.19
CA ARG A 21 13.50 -5.14 -25.98
C ARG A 21 12.43 -4.28 -25.29
N PRO A 22 12.76 -3.10 -24.70
CA PRO A 22 11.79 -2.30 -23.94
C PRO A 22 10.58 -1.77 -24.73
N HIS A 23 10.66 -1.78 -26.07
CA HIS A 23 9.54 -1.42 -26.94
C HIS A 23 8.51 -2.56 -27.09
N GLU A 24 8.93 -3.81 -26.90
CA GLU A 24 8.11 -5.01 -27.10
C GLU A 24 7.83 -5.75 -25.79
N GLU A 25 8.63 -5.52 -24.75
CA GLU A 25 8.66 -6.30 -23.52
C GLU A 25 8.77 -5.39 -22.28
N ILE A 26 8.19 -5.82 -21.16
CA ILE A 26 8.39 -5.28 -19.81
C ILE A 26 9.27 -6.21 -18.99
N CYS A 27 10.08 -5.65 -18.09
CA CYS A 27 10.90 -6.41 -17.15
C CYS A 27 10.32 -6.29 -15.74
N CYS A 28 9.90 -7.41 -15.14
CA CYS A 28 9.41 -7.48 -13.76
C CYS A 28 10.33 -8.38 -12.93
N GLY A 29 11.01 -7.83 -11.93
CA GLY A 29 11.88 -8.60 -11.03
C GLY A 29 12.93 -9.48 -11.73
N GLY A 30 13.38 -9.10 -12.92
CA GLY A 30 14.33 -9.89 -13.72
C GLY A 30 13.72 -10.89 -14.72
N HIS A 31 12.40 -10.90 -14.87
CA HIS A 31 11.67 -11.71 -15.85
C HIS A 31 11.02 -10.82 -16.92
N ARG A 32 11.15 -11.21 -18.18
CA ARG A 32 10.58 -10.47 -19.32
C ARG A 32 9.18 -10.97 -19.68
N TYR A 33 8.30 -10.03 -20.03
CA TYR A 33 6.92 -10.30 -20.44
C TYR A 33 6.56 -9.47 -21.68
N PRO A 34 5.71 -9.97 -22.59
CA PRO A 34 5.22 -9.17 -23.72
C PRO A 34 4.50 -7.93 -23.22
N LYS A 35 4.88 -6.75 -23.76
CA LYS A 35 4.32 -5.47 -23.36
C LYS A 35 2.85 -5.36 -23.80
N ARG A 36 2.01 -4.87 -22.90
CA ARG A 36 0.61 -4.48 -23.13
C ARG A 36 0.31 -3.22 -22.32
N GLU A 37 -0.69 -2.43 -22.70
CA GLU A 37 -0.96 -1.12 -22.10
C GLU A 37 -1.24 -1.18 -20.60
N ASP A 38 -2.09 -2.11 -20.16
CA ASP A 38 -2.50 -2.24 -18.75
C ASP A 38 -1.60 -3.20 -17.93
N LEU A 39 -0.43 -3.57 -18.46
CA LEU A 39 0.45 -4.54 -17.84
C LEU A 39 1.41 -3.87 -16.85
N VAL A 40 1.31 -4.24 -15.58
CA VAL A 40 2.20 -3.75 -14.51
C VAL A 40 2.88 -4.93 -13.79
N CYS A 41 3.95 -4.63 -13.06
CA CYS A 41 4.67 -5.63 -12.29
C CYS A 41 4.06 -5.82 -10.89
N CYS A 42 4.02 -7.07 -10.45
CA CYS A 42 3.80 -7.47 -9.07
C CYS A 42 4.94 -8.40 -8.68
N GLY A 43 5.98 -7.84 -8.05
CA GLY A 43 7.23 -8.54 -7.79
C GLY A 43 7.87 -9.03 -9.11
N VAL A 44 8.03 -10.35 -9.23
CA VAL A 44 8.62 -10.98 -10.44
C VAL A 44 7.62 -11.24 -11.56
N LYS A 45 6.31 -11.07 -11.32
CA LYS A 45 5.26 -11.37 -12.30
C LYS A 45 4.71 -10.10 -12.93
N ALA A 46 4.31 -10.17 -14.19
CA ALA A 46 3.52 -9.13 -14.85
C ALA A 46 2.04 -9.52 -14.88
N TYR A 47 1.13 -8.56 -14.69
CA TYR A 47 -0.30 -8.81 -14.72
C TYR A 47 -1.08 -7.60 -15.24
N ASN A 48 -2.28 -7.84 -15.75
CA ASN A 48 -3.19 -6.77 -16.15
C ASN A 48 -3.79 -6.12 -14.90
N VAL A 49 -3.46 -4.86 -14.63
CA VAL A 49 -3.93 -4.14 -13.43
C VAL A 49 -5.45 -3.93 -13.41
N LYS A 50 -6.10 -3.99 -14.58
CA LYS A 50 -7.55 -3.87 -14.73
C LYS A 50 -8.28 -5.20 -14.60
N ASP A 51 -7.57 -6.33 -14.50
CA ASP A 51 -8.23 -7.63 -14.31
C ASP A 51 -8.72 -7.75 -12.85
N PRO A 52 -10.04 -7.74 -12.60
CA PRO A 52 -10.58 -7.82 -11.24
C PRO A 52 -10.35 -9.18 -10.58
N LYS A 53 -9.88 -10.18 -11.34
CA LYS A 53 -9.52 -11.50 -10.83
C LYS A 53 -8.07 -11.57 -10.36
N MET A 54 -7.29 -10.51 -10.53
CA MET A 54 -5.88 -10.48 -10.15
C MET A 54 -5.66 -9.44 -9.06
N LYS A 55 -4.91 -9.81 -8.02
CA LYS A 55 -4.56 -8.88 -6.93
C LYS A 55 -3.10 -9.00 -6.54
N CYS A 56 -2.44 -7.86 -6.43
CA CYS A 56 -1.05 -7.77 -5.99
C CYS A 56 -0.98 -7.34 -4.52
N CYS A 57 -0.38 -8.17 -3.68
CA CYS A 57 -0.17 -7.93 -2.26
C CYS A 57 1.33 -7.93 -1.95
N ALA A 58 1.91 -6.77 -1.66
CA ALA A 58 3.34 -6.54 -1.41
C ALA A 58 4.28 -7.36 -2.32
N GLY A 59 4.06 -7.27 -3.63
CA GLY A 59 4.84 -8.00 -4.64
C GLY A 59 4.44 -9.45 -4.90
N THR A 60 3.45 -9.99 -4.18
CA THR A 60 2.88 -11.33 -4.42
C THR A 60 1.57 -11.23 -5.20
N LEU A 61 1.55 -11.86 -6.38
CA LEU A 61 0.38 -11.88 -7.26
C LEU A 61 -0.54 -13.07 -6.96
N TYR A 62 -1.82 -12.79 -6.74
CA TYR A 62 -2.87 -13.76 -6.48
C TYR A 62 -3.92 -13.80 -7.60
N ASP A 63 -4.37 -15.02 -7.92
CA ASP A 63 -5.54 -15.29 -8.75
C ASP A 63 -6.77 -15.50 -7.84
N LEU A 64 -7.77 -14.64 -8.03
CA LEU A 64 -9.00 -14.57 -7.26
C LEU A 64 -10.15 -15.32 -7.92
N THR A 65 -9.94 -16.01 -9.04
CA THR A 65 -10.99 -16.73 -9.78
C THR A 65 -11.75 -17.71 -8.89
N HIS A 66 -11.03 -18.37 -7.97
CA HIS A 66 -11.62 -19.32 -7.02
C HIS A 66 -12.48 -18.68 -5.93
N LEU A 67 -12.33 -17.37 -5.69
CA LEU A 67 -13.14 -16.62 -4.71
C LEU A 67 -14.47 -16.13 -5.29
N GLY A 68 -14.73 -16.38 -6.58
CA GLY A 68 -15.99 -16.03 -7.24
C GLY A 68 -16.34 -14.55 -7.08
N THR A 69 -17.56 -14.26 -6.63
CA THR A 69 -18.03 -12.88 -6.42
C THR A 69 -17.32 -12.16 -5.28
N HIS A 70 -16.70 -12.89 -4.34
CA HIS A 70 -16.04 -12.34 -3.14
C HIS A 70 -14.58 -11.95 -3.41
N GLY A 71 -14.04 -12.22 -4.60
CA GLY A 71 -12.67 -11.85 -4.95
C GLY A 71 -12.38 -10.36 -4.79
N ARG A 72 -13.38 -9.50 -5.06
CA ARG A 72 -13.27 -8.04 -4.88
C ARG A 72 -13.10 -7.60 -3.43
N ASP A 73 -13.61 -8.40 -2.49
CA ASP A 73 -13.53 -8.12 -1.05
C ASP A 73 -12.26 -8.66 -0.42
N ALA A 74 -11.45 -9.43 -1.18
CA ALA A 74 -10.19 -9.97 -0.70
C ALA A 74 -9.21 -8.83 -0.38
N LYS A 75 -8.63 -8.86 0.82
CA LYS A 75 -7.70 -7.81 1.30
C LYS A 75 -6.29 -8.37 1.36
N CYS A 76 -5.31 -7.51 1.15
CA CYS A 76 -3.91 -7.80 1.39
C CYS A 76 -3.58 -7.54 2.87
N CYS A 77 -2.89 -8.49 3.49
CA CYS A 77 -2.16 -8.31 4.73
C CYS A 77 -0.67 -8.51 4.44
N GLY A 78 0.02 -7.41 4.14
CA GLY A 78 1.38 -7.47 3.60
C GLY A 78 1.39 -8.25 2.29
N SER A 79 2.21 -9.30 2.23
CA SER A 79 2.33 -10.17 1.06
C SER A 79 1.28 -11.28 1.01
N VAL A 80 0.41 -11.39 2.01
CA VAL A 80 -0.58 -12.46 2.15
C VAL A 80 -1.97 -11.96 1.74
N LEU A 81 -2.69 -12.76 0.96
CA LEU A 81 -4.10 -12.51 0.66
C LEU A 81 -4.98 -13.05 1.81
N GLN A 82 -5.73 -12.15 2.44
CA GLN A 82 -6.72 -12.50 3.45
C GLN A 82 -7.99 -13.05 2.78
N ASN A 83 -8.42 -14.23 3.21
CA ASN A 83 -9.69 -14.82 2.79
C ASN A 83 -10.85 -14.03 3.45
N PRO A 84 -11.78 -13.46 2.67
CA PRO A 84 -12.96 -12.76 3.22
C PRO A 84 -13.83 -13.63 4.15
N GLN A 85 -13.78 -14.95 3.98
CA GLN A 85 -14.57 -15.89 4.78
C GLN A 85 -13.96 -16.17 6.16
N ASN A 86 -12.66 -15.92 6.34
CA ASN A 86 -12.01 -16.07 7.63
C ASN A 86 -12.23 -14.81 8.45
N GLN A 87 -12.46 -14.96 9.75
CA GLN A 87 -12.58 -13.82 10.66
C GLN A 87 -11.24 -13.18 11.03
N ASP A 88 -10.16 -13.48 10.30
CA ASP A 88 -8.80 -13.05 10.61
C ASP A 88 -8.65 -11.52 10.73
N VAL A 89 -7.65 -11.08 11.48
CA VAL A 89 -7.30 -9.68 11.71
C VAL A 89 -5.93 -9.42 11.11
N CYS A 90 -5.82 -8.41 10.26
CA CYS A 90 -4.55 -7.94 9.75
C CYS A 90 -4.05 -6.77 10.60
N CYS A 91 -2.91 -6.96 11.27
CA CYS A 91 -2.19 -5.89 11.94
C CYS A 91 -1.01 -5.47 11.08
N SER A 92 -0.91 -4.18 10.76
CA SER A 92 0.12 -3.64 9.87
C SER A 92 0.81 -2.40 10.43
N SER A 93 2.10 -2.34 10.15
CA SER A 93 2.98 -1.21 10.30
C SER A 93 3.62 -0.91 8.95
N GLU A 94 4.60 -0.01 8.92
CA GLU A 94 5.33 0.26 7.69
C GLU A 94 6.21 -0.88 7.22
N ASP A 95 6.81 -1.59 8.17
CA ASP A 95 7.86 -2.58 7.88
C ASP A 95 7.27 -3.98 7.71
N GLU A 96 6.12 -4.22 8.34
CA GLU A 96 5.54 -5.55 8.47
C GLU A 96 4.02 -5.49 8.56
N ALA A 97 3.38 -6.52 8.02
CA ALA A 97 1.96 -6.78 8.20
C ALA A 97 1.74 -8.29 8.43
N VAL A 98 1.00 -8.61 9.48
CA VAL A 98 0.84 -9.98 9.98
C VAL A 98 -0.64 -10.29 10.15
N LEU A 99 -1.02 -11.50 9.68
CA LEU A 99 -2.38 -12.02 9.78
C LEU A 99 -2.53 -12.85 11.06
N TYR A 100 -3.51 -12.51 11.88
CA TYR A 100 -3.80 -13.20 13.14
C TYR A 100 -5.21 -13.78 13.11
N SER A 101 -5.42 -14.92 13.76
CA SER A 101 -6.77 -15.41 14.05
C SER A 101 -7.44 -14.49 15.06
N ARG A 102 -8.69 -14.11 14.78
CA ARG A 102 -9.45 -13.23 15.67
C ARG A 102 -9.65 -13.84 17.04
N ASN A 103 -9.38 -13.04 18.05
CA ASN A 103 -9.62 -13.34 19.45
C ASN A 103 -10.28 -12.14 20.14
N GLU A 104 -11.24 -12.40 21.01
CA GLU A 104 -11.93 -11.36 21.76
C GLU A 104 -10.98 -10.68 22.75
N GLY A 105 -11.06 -9.36 22.88
CA GLY A 105 -10.18 -8.60 23.76
C GLY A 105 -8.74 -8.48 23.24
N PHE A 106 -8.50 -8.67 21.94
CA PHE A 106 -7.23 -8.39 21.28
C PHE A 106 -7.40 -7.33 20.19
N GLY A 107 -6.35 -6.53 19.97
CA GLY A 107 -6.32 -5.47 18.95
C GLY A 107 -4.92 -5.25 18.38
N CYS A 108 -4.83 -4.41 17.35
CA CYS A 108 -3.57 -4.12 16.66
C CYS A 108 -2.85 -2.89 17.24
N CYS A 109 -1.53 -2.99 17.38
CA CYS A 109 -0.63 -1.86 17.61
C CYS A 109 0.51 -1.90 16.60
N GLY A 110 0.33 -1.26 15.45
CA GLY A 110 1.15 -1.54 14.28
C GLY A 110 0.92 -2.98 13.81
N HIS A 111 2.00 -3.74 13.60
CA HIS A 111 1.93 -5.17 13.24
C HIS A 111 1.73 -6.11 14.44
N LEU A 112 1.77 -5.58 15.66
CA LEU A 112 1.66 -6.39 16.88
C LEU A 112 0.19 -6.63 17.24
N TYR A 113 -0.15 -7.87 17.58
CA TYR A 113 -1.47 -8.26 18.07
C TYR A 113 -1.44 -8.47 19.58
N PHE A 114 -2.09 -7.58 20.33
CA PHE A 114 -1.96 -7.50 21.79
C PHE A 114 -3.29 -7.72 22.50
N SER A 115 -3.24 -8.28 23.71
CA SER A 115 -4.41 -8.33 24.59
C SER A 115 -4.68 -6.99 25.23
N SER A 116 -5.87 -6.43 24.98
CA SER A 116 -6.32 -5.16 25.54
C SER A 116 -6.60 -5.22 27.04
N SER A 117 -6.59 -6.42 27.64
CA SER A 117 -6.63 -6.59 29.10
C SER A 117 -5.33 -6.16 29.79
N LEU A 118 -4.20 -6.27 29.10
CA LEU A 118 -2.86 -6.04 29.66
C LEU A 118 -2.20 -4.77 29.12
N TRP A 119 -2.51 -4.40 27.87
CA TRP A 119 -1.82 -3.32 27.17
C TRP A 119 -2.79 -2.30 26.57
N SER A 120 -2.30 -1.08 26.36
CA SER A 120 -2.89 -0.07 25.49
C SER A 120 -1.89 0.31 24.40
N CYS A 121 -2.39 0.72 23.24
CA CYS A 121 -1.57 1.21 22.14
C CYS A 121 -1.71 2.74 22.04
N CYS A 122 -0.60 3.43 21.80
CA CYS A 122 -0.66 4.82 21.35
C CYS A 122 0.54 5.17 20.46
N ALA A 123 0.30 5.80 19.31
CA ALA A 123 1.33 6.14 18.32
C ALA A 123 2.18 4.91 17.93
N GLY A 124 1.55 3.74 17.78
CA GLY A 124 2.22 2.48 17.48
C GLY A 124 3.11 1.92 18.60
N MET A 125 2.99 2.40 19.83
CA MET A 125 3.73 1.88 20.99
C MET A 125 2.80 1.25 22.02
N LEU A 126 3.13 0.04 22.47
CA LEU A 126 2.44 -0.64 23.56
C LEU A 126 2.86 -0.08 24.93
N ARG A 127 1.88 0.11 25.81
CA ARG A 127 2.06 0.55 27.20
C ARG A 127 1.24 -0.35 28.12
N PRO A 128 1.72 -0.67 29.33
CA PRO A 128 0.92 -1.39 30.32
C PRO A 128 -0.38 -0.64 30.62
N ARG A 129 -1.50 -1.37 30.69
CA ARG A 129 -2.81 -0.76 30.90
C ARG A 129 -2.98 -0.34 32.37
N HIS A 130 -3.21 0.95 32.59
CA HIS A 130 -3.68 1.46 33.88
C HIS A 130 -5.22 1.58 33.86
N LYS A 131 -5.89 1.26 34.98
CA LYS A 131 -7.36 1.10 35.12
C LYS A 131 -8.23 2.32 34.71
N GLN A 132 -7.64 3.41 34.21
CA GLN A 132 -8.32 4.67 33.85
C GLN A 132 -8.36 4.98 32.33
N GLN A 133 -7.87 4.11 31.45
CA GLN A 133 -8.01 4.29 29.99
C GLN A 133 -9.21 3.49 29.45
N SER A 134 -10.23 4.20 28.96
CA SER A 134 -11.56 3.68 28.64
C SER A 134 -11.75 3.19 27.21
N GLU A 135 -10.80 3.37 26.29
CA GLU A 135 -10.99 2.97 24.90
C GLU A 135 -9.83 2.12 24.37
N MET A 136 -10.20 1.03 23.70
CA MET A 136 -9.27 0.18 22.95
C MET A 136 -8.89 0.92 21.68
N ASN A 137 -7.77 1.61 21.71
CA ASN A 137 -7.25 2.32 20.55
C ASN A 137 -6.41 1.35 19.72
N GLU A 138 -6.93 0.95 18.56
CA GLU A 138 -6.20 0.13 17.60
C GLU A 138 -5.46 1.02 16.60
N CYS A 139 -4.22 0.65 16.30
CA CYS A 139 -3.37 1.29 15.31
C CYS A 139 -3.00 0.24 14.26
N SER A 140 -3.48 0.39 13.03
CA SER A 140 -3.05 -0.45 11.90
C SER A 140 -2.93 0.40 10.65
N LEU A 141 -1.79 0.30 9.95
CA LEU A 141 -1.49 1.16 8.81
C LEU A 141 -2.20 0.62 7.57
N LEU A 142 -3.11 1.40 7.01
CA LEU A 142 -3.92 0.96 5.89
C LEU A 142 -3.08 0.85 4.61
N SER A 143 -3.46 -0.09 3.74
CA SER A 143 -2.81 -0.32 2.45
C SER A 143 -3.64 0.29 1.33
N VAL A 144 -2.99 1.02 0.42
CA VAL A 144 -3.61 1.54 -0.81
C VAL A 144 -4.21 0.41 -1.65
N ASN A 145 -3.61 -0.79 -1.61
CA ASN A 145 -4.07 -1.96 -2.36
C ASN A 145 -5.37 -2.57 -1.81
N ASN A 146 -5.82 -2.11 -0.64
CA ASN A 146 -7.10 -2.49 -0.03
C ASN A 146 -8.19 -1.42 -0.22
N MET A 147 -7.84 -0.24 -0.73
CA MET A 147 -8.83 0.80 -1.03
C MET A 147 -9.73 0.35 -2.19
N ASN A 148 -10.99 0.79 -2.14
CA ASN A 148 -11.86 0.58 -3.29
C ASN A 148 -11.47 1.52 -4.44
N ASP A 149 -11.80 1.12 -5.66
CA ASP A 149 -11.39 1.89 -6.85
C ASP A 149 -12.08 3.25 -6.95
N GLU A 150 -13.23 3.45 -6.29
CA GLU A 150 -13.89 4.74 -6.26
C GLU A 150 -13.13 5.74 -5.40
N GLU A 151 -12.77 5.37 -4.16
CA GLU A 151 -11.92 6.15 -3.25
C GLU A 151 -10.58 6.48 -3.90
N LEU A 152 -9.88 5.46 -4.42
CA LEU A 152 -8.55 5.64 -5.00
C LEU A 152 -8.57 6.51 -6.27
N CYS A 153 -9.54 6.28 -7.17
CA CYS A 153 -9.53 6.90 -8.49
C CYS A 153 -10.29 8.22 -8.58
N GLN A 154 -11.20 8.52 -7.65
CA GLN A 154 -11.96 9.78 -7.68
C GLN A 154 -11.07 10.96 -7.26
N GLN A 155 -10.51 10.90 -6.05
CA GLN A 155 -9.63 11.94 -5.52
C GLN A 155 -8.85 11.44 -4.31
N ILE A 156 -7.52 11.46 -4.40
CA ILE A 156 -6.62 11.15 -3.27
C ILE A 156 -5.44 12.12 -3.27
N TYR A 157 -4.77 12.26 -2.14
CA TYR A 157 -3.53 13.04 -2.03
C TYR A 157 -2.35 12.09 -1.87
N ILE A 158 -1.20 12.49 -2.40
CA ILE A 158 0.10 11.90 -2.09
C ILE A 158 0.99 13.03 -1.58
N GLY A 159 1.77 12.79 -0.53
CA GLY A 159 2.65 13.80 0.04
C GLY A 159 3.66 13.19 1.00
N ILE A 160 4.66 13.99 1.36
CA ILE A 160 5.75 13.59 2.26
C ILE A 160 5.39 13.99 3.68
N VAL A 161 5.54 13.07 4.63
CA VAL A 161 5.34 13.38 6.06
C VAL A 161 6.51 14.24 6.53
N GLU A 162 6.24 15.49 6.90
CA GLU A 162 7.24 16.41 7.45
C GLU A 162 7.30 16.29 8.98
N SER A 163 6.14 16.22 9.64
CA SER A 163 6.08 15.99 11.08
C SER A 163 4.76 15.34 11.52
N VAL A 164 4.81 14.68 12.68
CA VAL A 164 3.64 14.08 13.33
C VAL A 164 3.51 14.66 14.73
N SER A 165 2.37 15.29 15.01
CA SER A 165 2.05 15.90 16.29
C SER A 165 1.16 14.98 17.15
N LEU A 166 0.60 15.51 18.25
CA LEU A 166 -0.37 14.78 19.07
C LEU A 166 -1.70 14.54 18.35
N ASN A 167 -2.13 15.47 17.50
CA ASN A 167 -3.49 15.46 16.93
C ASN A 167 -3.49 15.84 15.45
N SER A 168 -2.33 15.81 14.81
CA SER A 168 -2.22 16.10 13.39
C SER A 168 -0.97 15.50 12.75
N ILE A 169 -1.06 15.29 11.45
CA ILE A 169 0.06 14.92 10.58
C ILE A 169 0.26 16.05 9.58
N LEU A 170 1.48 16.54 9.46
CA LEU A 170 1.85 17.58 8.51
C LEU A 170 2.47 16.96 7.27
N PHE A 171 1.83 17.18 6.12
CA PHE A 171 2.32 16.77 4.81
C PHE A 171 2.85 17.96 4.02
N THR A 172 4.04 17.80 3.43
CA THR A 172 4.63 18.73 2.45
C THR A 172 4.75 18.06 1.08
N ASN A 173 5.11 18.84 0.06
CA ASN A 173 5.22 18.37 -1.33
C ASN A 173 3.97 17.60 -1.79
N VAL A 174 2.80 18.14 -1.46
CA VAL A 174 1.52 17.46 -1.64
C VAL A 174 1.03 17.61 -3.07
N LEU A 175 0.68 16.48 -3.69
CA LEU A 175 -0.01 16.42 -4.96
C LEU A 175 -1.44 15.93 -4.74
N LYS A 176 -2.39 16.63 -5.36
CA LYS A 176 -3.77 16.20 -5.48
C LYS A 176 -3.94 15.39 -6.76
N LEU A 177 -4.37 14.15 -6.62
CA LEU A 177 -4.51 13.19 -7.70
C LEU A 177 -5.99 12.97 -8.02
N LYS A 178 -6.34 13.03 -9.31
CA LYS A 178 -7.67 12.63 -9.82
C LYS A 178 -7.47 11.55 -10.87
N GLY A 179 -7.40 10.30 -10.42
CA GLY A 179 -7.07 9.12 -11.22
C GLY A 179 -7.90 9.00 -12.50
N ARG A 180 -9.24 9.00 -12.38
CA ARG A 180 -10.16 8.88 -13.53
C ARG A 180 -10.02 10.00 -14.57
N ARG A 181 -9.44 11.14 -14.17
CA ARG A 181 -9.24 12.30 -15.05
C ARG A 181 -7.80 12.42 -15.56
N GLY A 182 -6.88 11.57 -15.11
CA GLY A 182 -5.45 11.69 -15.41
C GLY A 182 -4.86 13.03 -14.96
N LYS A 183 -5.39 13.65 -13.90
CA LYS A 183 -4.97 15.00 -13.45
C LYS A 183 -4.16 14.94 -12.16
N VAL A 184 -3.03 15.64 -12.17
CA VAL A 184 -2.19 15.93 -11.00
C VAL A 184 -2.20 17.45 -10.80
N GLN A 185 -2.40 17.90 -9.56
CA GLN A 185 -2.36 19.31 -9.22
C GLN A 185 -1.50 19.51 -7.96
N PRO A 186 -0.48 20.38 -7.98
CA PRO A 186 0.27 20.68 -6.77
C PRO A 186 -0.63 21.43 -5.77
N VAL A 187 -0.47 21.13 -4.49
CA VAL A 187 -1.10 21.89 -3.40
C VAL A 187 -0.06 22.88 -2.89
N ALA A 188 -0.36 24.18 -3.03
CA ALA A 188 0.61 25.25 -2.79
C ALA A 188 1.03 25.43 -1.33
N VAL A 189 0.25 24.89 -0.38
CA VAL A 189 0.53 24.97 1.05
C VAL A 189 0.65 23.57 1.64
N PRO A 190 1.47 23.39 2.70
CA PRO A 190 1.47 22.16 3.48
C PRO A 190 0.06 21.79 3.93
N ARG A 191 -0.25 20.50 3.90
CA ARG A 191 -1.57 19.98 4.25
C ARG A 191 -1.50 19.32 5.62
N MET A 192 -2.39 19.73 6.52
CA MET A 192 -2.50 19.14 7.85
C MET A 192 -3.70 18.21 7.88
N LEU A 193 -3.46 16.94 8.25
CA LEU A 193 -4.52 15.96 8.51
C LEU A 193 -4.75 15.91 10.02
N THR A 194 -5.93 16.29 10.48
CA THR A 194 -6.29 16.22 11.91
C THR A 194 -6.56 14.77 12.31
N THR A 195 -5.93 14.31 13.38
CA THR A 195 -6.14 12.99 13.98
C THR A 195 -6.76 13.17 15.37
N PRO A 196 -8.09 13.03 15.51
CA PRO A 196 -8.78 13.33 16.77
C PRO A 196 -8.26 12.51 17.96
N ASN A 197 -7.72 11.33 17.69
CA ASN A 197 -7.10 10.46 18.68
C ASN A 197 -5.73 9.98 18.16
N ARG A 198 -4.64 10.49 18.78
CA ARG A 198 -3.25 10.06 18.50
C ARG A 198 -3.09 8.54 18.54
N CYS A 199 -3.86 7.90 19.41
CA CYS A 199 -3.70 6.49 19.67
C CYS A 199 -4.37 5.61 18.61
N ASN A 200 -5.03 6.20 17.61
CA ASN A 200 -5.48 5.50 16.40
C ASN A 200 -4.51 5.72 15.22
N THR A 201 -3.51 6.59 15.40
CA THR A 201 -2.54 6.90 14.35
C THR A 201 -1.35 5.96 14.45
N THR A 202 -1.05 5.24 13.37
CA THR A 202 0.15 4.43 13.27
C THR A 202 1.41 5.30 13.27
N LYS A 203 2.54 4.70 13.65
CA LYS A 203 3.84 5.36 13.54
C LYS A 203 4.14 5.59 12.05
N LEU A 204 4.33 6.85 11.68
CA LEU A 204 4.75 7.27 10.34
C LEU A 204 6.22 7.69 10.32
N THR A 205 6.91 7.41 9.23
CA THR A 205 8.31 7.78 8.99
C THR A 205 8.39 9.17 8.36
N VAL A 206 9.06 10.09 9.05
CA VAL A 206 9.35 11.44 8.53
C VAL A 206 10.22 11.34 7.28
N GLY A 207 9.88 12.11 6.25
CA GLY A 207 10.56 12.12 4.96
C GLY A 207 10.06 11.06 3.97
N LYS A 208 9.15 10.17 4.38
CA LYS A 208 8.53 9.17 3.49
C LYS A 208 7.20 9.67 2.94
N PHE A 209 6.85 9.22 1.73
CA PHE A 209 5.58 9.55 1.09
C PHE A 209 4.46 8.58 1.51
N TYR A 210 3.24 9.09 1.56
CA TYR A 210 2.03 8.30 1.78
C TYR A 210 0.89 8.85 0.93
N PHE A 211 -0.06 7.98 0.66
CA PHE A 211 -1.37 8.41 0.20
C PHE A 211 -2.22 8.79 1.40
N PHE A 212 -3.10 9.77 1.25
CA PHE A 212 -4.00 10.17 2.30
C PHE A 212 -5.24 10.88 1.75
N ASP A 213 -6.31 10.85 2.53
CA ASP A 213 -7.53 11.62 2.31
C ASP A 213 -7.86 12.43 3.57
N ASP A 214 -9.13 12.77 3.78
CA ASP A 214 -9.57 13.53 4.96
C ASP A 214 -9.83 12.63 6.18
N VAL A 215 -9.75 11.30 6.01
CA VAL A 215 -10.08 10.28 7.01
C VAL A 215 -8.83 9.57 7.51
N GLY A 216 -7.91 9.21 6.61
CA GLY A 216 -6.80 8.32 6.95
C GLY A 216 -5.57 8.44 6.06
N VAL A 217 -4.55 7.68 6.44
CA VAL A 217 -3.26 7.57 5.75
C VAL A 217 -3.07 6.13 5.29
N PHE A 218 -2.59 5.98 4.06
CA PHE A 218 -2.44 4.72 3.36
C PHE A 218 -1.01 4.58 2.83
N ALA A 219 -0.40 3.43 3.10
CA ALA A 219 0.89 3.07 2.56
C ALA A 219 0.73 2.28 1.26
N ASP A 220 1.65 2.52 0.33
CA ASP A 220 1.84 1.68 -0.84
C ASP A 220 2.95 0.67 -0.55
N PHE A 221 2.56 -0.60 -0.41
CA PHE A 221 3.49 -1.70 -0.15
C PHE A 221 3.95 -2.41 -1.44
N ASN A 222 3.46 -1.99 -2.61
CA ASN A 222 3.81 -2.61 -3.89
C ASN A 222 4.92 -1.84 -4.65
N HIS A 223 5.15 -0.57 -4.29
CA HIS A 223 6.05 0.32 -5.01
C HIS A 223 7.00 1.04 -4.07
N ASP A 224 8.27 1.15 -4.46
CA ASP A 224 9.33 1.74 -3.65
C ASP A 224 9.43 3.26 -3.82
N THR A 225 8.86 3.80 -4.90
CA THR A 225 9.02 5.21 -5.30
C THR A 225 7.69 5.88 -5.63
N GLU A 226 7.65 7.21 -5.47
CA GLU A 226 6.49 8.05 -5.79
C GLU A 226 6.11 7.91 -7.26
N LEU A 227 7.10 7.84 -8.17
CA LEU A 227 6.85 7.71 -9.60
C LEU A 227 6.20 6.39 -9.96
N GLN A 228 6.64 5.28 -9.34
CA GLN A 228 6.01 3.98 -9.53
C GLN A 228 4.56 3.99 -9.02
N ALA A 229 4.34 4.56 -7.82
CA ALA A 229 3.02 4.65 -7.23
C ALA A 229 2.05 5.52 -8.07
N LEU A 230 2.52 6.67 -8.56
CA LEU A 230 1.75 7.54 -9.46
C LEU A 230 1.44 6.86 -10.79
N PHE A 231 2.43 6.19 -11.39
CA PHE A 231 2.25 5.45 -12.63
C PHE A 231 1.21 4.35 -12.46
N PHE A 232 1.31 3.55 -11.39
CA PHE A 232 0.33 2.52 -11.05
C PHE A 232 -1.08 3.10 -10.91
N LEU A 233 -1.24 4.19 -10.15
CA LEU A 233 -2.53 4.83 -9.94
C LEU A 233 -3.18 5.24 -11.26
N PHE A 234 -2.42 5.89 -12.16
CA PHE A 234 -2.99 6.37 -13.42
C PHE A 234 -3.29 5.26 -14.42
N ILE A 235 -2.50 4.17 -14.46
CA ILE A 235 -2.87 3.01 -15.26
C ILE A 235 -4.13 2.36 -14.70
N LYS A 236 -4.17 2.10 -13.39
CA LYS A 236 -5.30 1.44 -12.73
C LYS A 236 -6.61 2.22 -12.91
N CYS A 237 -6.54 3.54 -12.82
CA CYS A 237 -7.71 4.42 -12.89
C CYS A 237 -8.08 4.88 -14.31
N SER A 238 -7.31 4.49 -15.32
CA SER A 238 -7.63 4.80 -16.72
C SER A 238 -8.88 4.04 -17.17
N PRO A 239 -9.72 4.66 -18.04
CA PRO A 239 -10.93 4.02 -18.56
C PRO A 239 -10.66 2.76 -19.39
#